data_AF-A0A328KKN3-F1
#
_entry.id   AF-A0A328KKN3-F1
#
_cell.length_a   1.000
_cell.length_b   1.000
_cell.length_c   1.000
_cell.angle_alpha   90.00
_cell.angle_beta   90.00
_cell.angle_gamma   90.00
#
_symmetry.space_group_name_H-M   'P 1'
#
loop_
_entity.id
_entity.type
_entity.pdbx_description
1 polymer ?
#
loop_
_entity_poly.entity_id
_entity_poly.type
_entity_poly.pdbx_seq_one_letter_code
_entity_poly.pdbx_strand_id
1 'polypeptide(L)'
;MAGKWTEYSDEQLLEMLKKTIEDMGMTKYPSRTELQKHIGDYDIPSPTSYLYRFDCSWQELMNNIGYDYDVKEIYSEIGKNHGSKGGKKKENVKWRDEPREKIIGAIAEDMRKNNYETVTEYRDKRDRDKTPSVYTLSVKQISWSEIKNEYKARYG
;
A
#
# COMPACT_ATOMS: atom_id res chain seq x y z
N MET A 1 4.13 -9.78 -16.38
CA MET A 1 5.30 -10.47 -15.81
C MET A 1 4.98 -11.96 -15.78
N ALA A 2 5.56 -12.77 -16.66
CA ALA A 2 5.62 -14.22 -16.48
C ALA A 2 7.07 -14.53 -16.08
N GLY A 3 7.32 -14.54 -14.77
CA GLY A 3 8.62 -14.83 -14.18
C GLY A 3 8.52 -16.05 -13.27
N LYS A 4 9.67 -16.55 -12.79
CA LYS A 4 9.89 -17.69 -11.86
C LYS A 4 8.81 -17.93 -10.79
N TRP A 5 8.05 -16.91 -10.42
CA TRP A 5 7.07 -16.93 -9.34
C TRP A 5 5.66 -17.39 -9.75
N THR A 6 5.35 -17.52 -11.04
CA THR A 6 4.00 -17.91 -11.52
C THR A 6 3.62 -19.36 -11.19
N GLU A 7 4.61 -20.20 -10.93
CA GLU A 7 4.49 -21.62 -10.58
C GLU A 7 4.17 -21.86 -9.10
N TYR A 8 4.35 -20.86 -8.24
CA TYR A 8 3.97 -20.92 -6.83
C TYR A 8 2.50 -20.58 -6.64
N SER A 9 1.82 -21.24 -5.72
CA SER A 9 0.48 -20.84 -5.29
C SER A 9 0.50 -19.53 -4.51
N ASP A 10 -0.66 -18.90 -4.40
CA ASP A 10 -0.83 -17.67 -3.62
C ASP A 10 -0.47 -17.90 -2.15
N GLU A 11 -0.90 -19.03 -1.57
CA GLU A 11 -0.57 -19.43 -0.19
C GLU A 11 0.94 -19.60 0.01
N GLN A 12 1.63 -20.27 -0.93
CA GLN A 12 3.08 -20.45 -0.86
C GLN A 12 3.81 -19.12 -0.89
N LEU A 13 3.38 -18.18 -1.73
CA LEU A 13 3.99 -16.86 -1.79
C LEU A 13 3.79 -16.07 -0.50
N LEU A 14 2.58 -16.10 0.06
CA LEU A 14 2.28 -15.43 1.33
C LEU A 14 3.09 -16.04 2.47
N GLU A 15 3.26 -17.37 2.49
CA GLU A 15 4.10 -18.05 3.47
C GLU A 15 5.57 -17.67 3.33
N MET A 16 6.11 -17.62 2.10
CA MET A 16 7.48 -17.16 1.85
C MET A 16 7.70 -15.73 2.32
N LEU A 17 6.74 -14.84 2.05
CA LEU A 17 6.79 -13.46 2.52
C LEU A 17 6.79 -13.40 4.04
N LYS A 18 5.87 -14.12 4.69
CA LYS A 18 5.75 -14.17 6.15
C LYS A 18 7.05 -14.64 6.80
N LYS A 19 7.59 -15.78 6.36
CA LYS A 19 8.87 -16.32 6.87
C LYS A 19 10.01 -15.33 6.72
N THR A 20 10.07 -14.59 5.60
CA THR A 20 11.12 -13.59 5.38
C THR A 20 10.98 -12.40 6.33
N ILE A 21 9.76 -11.92 6.58
CA ILE A 21 9.52 -10.86 7.57
C ILE A 21 9.95 -11.31 8.98
N GLU A 22 9.70 -12.58 9.33
CA GLU A 22 10.12 -13.17 10.61
C GLU A 22 11.64 -13.30 10.71
N ASP A 23 12.29 -13.79 9.67
CA ASP A 23 13.75 -13.96 9.60
C ASP A 23 14.49 -12.62 9.72
N MET A 24 13.98 -11.59 9.04
CA MET A 24 14.49 -10.22 9.15
C MET A 24 14.18 -9.55 10.50
N GLY A 25 13.39 -10.18 11.37
CA GLY A 25 12.98 -9.61 12.66
C GLY A 25 12.06 -8.39 12.53
N MET A 26 11.37 -8.22 11.40
CA MET A 26 10.52 -7.05 11.11
C MET A 26 9.05 -7.25 11.51
N THR A 27 8.77 -8.17 12.43
CA THR A 27 7.39 -8.59 12.80
C THR A 27 6.55 -7.48 13.41
N LYS A 28 7.16 -6.52 14.14
CA LYS A 28 6.44 -5.36 14.69
C LYS A 28 5.99 -4.42 13.57
N TYR A 29 6.89 -4.13 12.63
CA TYR A 29 6.68 -3.14 11.56
C TYR A 29 7.32 -3.60 10.25
N PRO A 30 6.61 -4.42 9.46
CA PRO A 30 7.10 -4.92 8.18
C PRO A 30 7.32 -3.78 7.18
N SER A 31 8.56 -3.32 7.07
CA SER A 31 8.90 -2.23 6.16
C SER A 31 9.11 -2.76 4.74
N ARG A 32 8.27 -2.32 3.81
CA ARG A 32 8.45 -2.60 2.37
C ARG A 32 9.84 -2.19 1.87
N THR A 33 10.33 -1.04 2.34
CA THR A 33 11.61 -0.49 1.89
C THR A 33 12.78 -1.29 2.44
N GLU A 34 12.72 -1.74 3.68
CA GLU A 34 13.76 -2.61 4.23
C GLU A 34 13.77 -3.96 3.52
N LEU A 35 12.60 -4.57 3.29
CA LEU A 35 12.50 -5.79 2.49
C LEU A 35 13.07 -5.60 1.08
N GLN A 36 12.80 -4.47 0.43
CA GLN A 36 13.30 -4.18 -0.91
C GLN A 36 14.83 -4.04 -0.95
N LYS A 37 15.47 -3.53 0.11
CA LYS A 37 16.93 -3.41 0.21
C LYS A 37 17.60 -4.77 0.34
N HIS A 38 16.97 -5.68 1.07
CA HIS A 38 17.49 -7.02 1.36
C HIS A 38 16.97 -8.10 0.39
N ILE A 39 16.31 -7.71 -0.70
CA ILE A 39 15.69 -8.67 -1.61
C ILE A 39 16.70 -9.63 -2.26
N GLY A 40 17.98 -9.24 -2.37
CA GLY A 40 19.04 -10.10 -2.89
C GLY A 40 19.49 -11.18 -1.91
N ASP A 41 19.17 -11.02 -0.62
CA ASP A 41 19.56 -11.94 0.45
C ASP A 41 18.55 -13.10 0.61
N TYR A 42 17.37 -12.99 -0.02
CA TYR A 42 16.26 -13.93 0.10
C TYR A 42 15.77 -14.41 -1.28
N ASP A 43 15.43 -15.69 -1.39
CA ASP A 43 14.82 -16.23 -2.63
C ASP A 43 13.30 -15.99 -2.66
N ILE A 44 12.90 -14.72 -2.74
CA ILE A 44 11.50 -14.29 -2.78
C ILE A 44 11.22 -13.28 -3.90
N PRO A 45 9.97 -13.16 -4.37
CA PRO A 45 9.57 -12.08 -5.26
C PRO A 45 9.80 -10.69 -4.65
N SER A 46 10.03 -9.70 -5.51
CA SER A 46 10.10 -8.31 -5.04
C SER A 46 8.81 -7.90 -4.33
N PRO A 47 8.84 -6.99 -3.34
CA PRO A 47 7.65 -6.49 -2.68
C PRO A 47 6.60 -5.97 -3.67
N THR A 48 7.06 -5.32 -4.75
CA THR A 48 6.18 -4.84 -5.81
C THR A 48 5.48 -6.00 -6.52
N SER A 49 6.18 -7.11 -6.80
CA SER A 49 5.57 -8.30 -7.42
C SER A 49 4.41 -8.85 -6.60
N TYR A 50 4.53 -8.87 -5.27
CA TYR A 50 3.41 -9.23 -4.38
C TYR A 50 2.23 -8.29 -4.55
N LEU A 51 2.44 -6.98 -4.51
CA LEU A 51 1.35 -6.01 -4.61
C LEU A 51 0.59 -6.08 -5.95
N TYR A 52 1.25 -6.45 -7.03
CA TYR A 52 0.61 -6.67 -8.34
C TYR A 52 -0.14 -8.00 -8.38
N ARG A 53 0.42 -9.06 -7.78
CA ARG A 53 -0.20 -10.39 -7.78
C ARG A 53 -1.47 -10.43 -6.93
N PHE A 54 -1.46 -9.80 -5.76
CA PHE A 54 -2.57 -9.80 -4.81
C PHE A 54 -3.50 -8.60 -4.93
N ASP A 55 -3.27 -7.72 -5.90
CA ASP A 55 -4.02 -6.48 -6.14
C ASP A 55 -4.38 -5.68 -4.87
N CYS A 56 -3.40 -5.44 -4.01
CA CYS A 56 -3.62 -4.77 -2.73
C CYS A 56 -2.52 -3.76 -2.41
N SER A 57 -2.76 -2.94 -1.37
CA SER A 57 -1.72 -2.12 -0.76
C SER A 57 -0.78 -2.96 0.10
N TRP A 58 0.39 -2.40 0.45
CA TRP A 58 1.33 -3.08 1.33
C TRP A 58 0.75 -3.33 2.73
N GLN A 59 -0.04 -2.37 3.25
CA GLN A 59 -0.70 -2.54 4.54
C GLN A 59 -1.72 -3.69 4.50
N GLU A 60 -2.56 -3.74 3.47
CA GLU A 60 -3.52 -4.86 3.30
C GLU A 60 -2.78 -6.19 3.16
N LEU A 61 -1.67 -6.24 2.42
CA LEU A 61 -0.86 -7.44 2.29
C LEU A 61 -0.30 -7.91 3.65
N MET A 62 0.18 -6.99 4.49
CA MET A 62 0.71 -7.30 5.82
C MET A 62 -0.40 -7.76 6.77
N ASN A 63 -1.57 -7.12 6.72
CA ASN A 63 -2.76 -7.54 7.46
C ASN A 63 -3.17 -8.97 7.06
N ASN A 64 -3.12 -9.30 5.77
CA ASN A 64 -3.47 -10.64 5.26
C ASN A 64 -2.54 -11.75 5.78
N ILE A 65 -1.29 -11.44 6.12
CA ILE A 65 -0.33 -12.41 6.69
C ILE A 65 -0.20 -12.34 8.22
N GLY A 66 -1.04 -11.53 8.87
CA GLY A 66 -1.14 -11.43 10.33
C GLY A 66 -0.28 -10.36 11.00
N TYR A 67 0.26 -9.39 10.23
CA TYR A 67 1.00 -8.25 10.76
C TYR A 67 0.19 -6.96 10.58
N ASP A 68 -0.84 -6.78 11.40
CA ASP A 68 -1.57 -5.51 11.45
C ASP A 68 -0.72 -4.45 12.16
N TYR A 69 -0.64 -3.25 11.57
CA TYR A 69 0.07 -2.13 12.17
C TYR A 69 -0.50 -0.78 11.76
N ASP A 70 -0.42 0.18 12.69
CA ASP A 70 -0.79 1.56 12.42
C ASP A 70 0.38 2.33 11.80
N VAL A 71 0.22 2.72 10.53
CA VAL A 71 1.23 3.50 9.79
C VAL A 71 1.56 4.83 10.48
N LYS A 72 0.61 5.50 11.13
CA LYS A 72 0.86 6.77 11.82
C LYS A 72 1.71 6.58 13.06
N GLU A 73 1.48 5.49 13.80
CA GLU A 73 2.28 5.14 14.98
C GLU A 73 3.74 4.92 14.59
N ILE A 74 3.99 4.15 13.53
CA ILE A 74 5.33 3.87 12.98
C ILE A 74 6.08 5.16 12.68
N TYR A 75 5.49 6.07 11.92
CA TYR A 75 6.17 7.32 11.56
C TYR A 75 6.42 8.22 12.77
N SER A 76 5.55 8.14 13.79
CA SER A 76 5.73 8.85 15.06
C SER A 76 6.89 8.27 15.88
N GLU A 77 7.17 6.98 15.77
CA GLU A 77 8.31 6.31 16.42
C GLU A 77 9.62 6.48 15.62
N ILE A 78 9.61 6.25 14.31
CA ILE A 78 10.78 6.45 13.43
C ILE A 78 11.25 7.90 13.45
N GLY A 79 10.31 8.86 13.46
CA GLY A 79 10.60 10.28 13.55
C GLY A 79 11.24 10.73 14.87
N LYS A 80 11.10 9.93 15.94
CA LYS A 80 11.81 10.14 17.22
C LYS A 80 13.25 9.60 17.19
N ASN A 81 13.50 8.52 16.45
CA ASN A 81 14.78 7.82 16.42
C ASN A 81 15.77 8.37 15.39
N HIS A 82 15.30 8.85 14.23
CA HIS A 82 16.13 9.63 13.33
C HIS A 82 16.17 11.08 13.80
N GLY A 83 17.26 11.46 14.49
CA GLY A 83 17.49 12.81 15.03
C GLY A 83 16.87 13.89 14.15
N SER A 84 15.86 14.56 14.69
CA SER A 84 14.95 15.43 13.97
C SER A 84 15.70 16.66 13.45
N LYS A 85 16.38 16.57 12.31
CA LYS A 85 16.65 17.76 11.50
C LYS A 85 15.28 18.20 11.01
N GLY A 86 14.67 19.12 11.77
CA GLY A 86 13.33 19.63 11.58
C GLY A 86 13.11 20.18 10.18
N GLY A 87 12.78 19.30 9.24
CA GLY A 87 12.16 19.69 8.00
C GLY A 87 10.80 20.28 8.37
N LYS A 88 10.62 21.58 8.14
CA LYS A 88 9.30 22.21 8.25
C LYS A 88 8.30 21.33 7.51
N LYS A 89 7.23 20.89 8.19
CA LYS A 89 6.13 20.18 7.53
C LYS A 89 5.73 21.02 6.33
N LYS A 90 5.79 20.46 5.13
CA LYS A 90 5.26 21.14 3.94
C LYS A 90 3.80 21.49 4.24
N GLU A 91 3.52 22.79 4.22
CA GLU A 91 2.20 23.37 4.31
C GLU A 91 1.46 23.10 2.98
N ASN A 92 0.12 23.04 3.01
CA ASN A 92 -0.72 22.83 1.82
C ASN A 92 -0.52 21.49 1.08
N VAL A 93 -0.33 20.38 1.81
CA VAL A 93 -0.35 19.05 1.18
C VAL A 93 -1.79 18.66 0.89
N LYS A 94 -2.24 18.93 -0.35
CA LYS A 94 -3.62 18.77 -0.85
C LYS A 94 -4.40 17.64 -0.19
N TRP A 95 -3.94 16.39 -0.28
CA TRP A 95 -4.70 15.23 0.19
C TRP A 95 -4.55 14.88 1.67
N ARG A 96 -3.65 15.54 2.40
CA ARG A 96 -3.40 15.24 3.81
C ARG A 96 -4.61 15.60 4.67
N ASP A 97 -5.16 16.78 4.45
CA ASP A 97 -6.18 17.37 5.29
C ASP A 97 -7.61 17.14 4.74
N GLU A 98 -7.72 16.55 3.55
CA GLU A 98 -9.01 16.26 2.92
C GLU A 98 -9.76 15.13 3.65
N PRO A 99 -11.09 15.23 3.80
CA PRO A 99 -11.90 14.21 4.45
C PRO A 99 -11.90 12.90 3.64
N ARG A 100 -12.11 11.77 4.33
CA ARG A 100 -12.10 10.43 3.72
C ARG A 100 -13.09 10.32 2.57
N GLU A 101 -14.31 10.81 2.75
CA GLU A 101 -15.38 10.77 1.75
C GLU A 101 -15.02 11.49 0.45
N LYS A 102 -14.36 12.65 0.55
CA LYS A 102 -13.91 13.40 -0.62
C LYS A 102 -12.79 12.67 -1.38
N ILE A 103 -11.90 12.00 -0.66
CA ILE A 103 -10.87 11.15 -1.27
C ILE A 103 -11.50 9.97 -2.00
N ILE A 104 -12.40 9.25 -1.34
CA ILE A 104 -13.08 8.07 -1.91
C ILE A 104 -13.86 8.49 -3.17
N GLY A 105 -14.62 9.59 -3.10
CA GLY A 105 -15.37 10.12 -4.23
C GLY A 105 -14.49 10.52 -5.41
N ALA A 106 -13.37 11.21 -5.15
CA ALA A 106 -12.43 11.61 -6.21
C ALA A 106 -11.81 10.40 -6.93
N ILE A 107 -11.54 9.31 -6.20
CA ILE A 107 -11.01 8.08 -6.78
C ILE A 107 -12.08 7.35 -7.58
N ALA A 108 -13.31 7.25 -7.09
CA ALA A 108 -14.42 6.66 -7.83
C ALA A 108 -14.69 7.39 -9.16
N GLU A 109 -14.59 8.72 -9.17
CA GLU A 109 -14.67 9.51 -10.41
C GLU A 109 -13.52 9.21 -11.37
N ASP A 110 -12.29 9.07 -10.87
CA ASP A 110 -11.11 8.77 -11.68
C ASP A 110 -11.14 7.33 -12.22
N MET A 111 -11.64 6.37 -11.45
CA MET A 111 -11.92 4.99 -11.89
C MET A 111 -12.86 4.99 -13.09
N ARG A 112 -13.96 5.75 -13.00
CA ARG A 112 -14.93 5.88 -14.10
C ARG A 112 -14.29 6.50 -15.34
N LYS A 113 -13.52 7.58 -15.16
CA LYS A 113 -12.93 8.33 -16.28
C LYS A 113 -11.87 7.53 -17.03
N ASN A 114 -11.08 6.72 -16.32
CA ASN A 114 -9.94 6.01 -16.91
C ASN A 114 -10.19 4.50 -17.06
N ASN A 115 -11.40 4.03 -16.73
CA ASN A 115 -11.85 2.65 -16.87
C ASN A 115 -10.90 1.63 -16.21
N TYR A 116 -10.69 1.79 -14.91
CA TYR A 116 -9.94 0.84 -14.09
C TYR A 116 -10.66 0.52 -12.78
N GLU A 117 -10.44 -0.69 -12.25
CA GLU A 117 -11.17 -1.20 -11.08
C GLU A 117 -10.28 -1.81 -9.99
N THR A 118 -8.98 -1.93 -10.28
CA THR A 118 -8.01 -2.61 -9.43
C THR A 118 -7.08 -1.62 -8.72
N VAL A 119 -6.56 -1.99 -7.54
CA VAL A 119 -5.59 -1.15 -6.82
C VAL A 119 -4.35 -0.94 -7.67
N THR A 120 -3.96 -1.97 -8.41
CA THR A 120 -2.80 -1.98 -9.29
C THR A 120 -2.97 -0.99 -10.43
N GLU A 121 -4.11 -1.00 -11.11
CA GLU A 121 -4.36 -0.02 -12.15
C GLU A 121 -4.45 1.40 -11.60
N TYR A 122 -5.06 1.60 -10.44
CA TYR A 122 -5.04 2.90 -9.76
C TYR A 122 -3.62 3.35 -9.41
N ARG A 123 -2.75 2.43 -9.01
CA ARG A 123 -1.34 2.74 -8.73
C ARG A 123 -0.62 3.28 -9.98
N ASP A 124 -0.96 2.75 -11.14
CA ASP A 124 -0.23 2.99 -12.39
C ASP A 124 -0.84 4.11 -13.23
N LYS A 125 -2.17 4.16 -13.32
CA LYS A 125 -2.92 4.98 -14.27
C LYS A 125 -3.60 6.20 -13.67
N ARG A 126 -3.68 6.32 -12.33
CA ARG A 126 -4.44 7.41 -11.69
C ARG A 126 -3.98 8.80 -12.13
N ASP A 127 -4.93 9.72 -12.19
CA ASP A 127 -4.65 11.15 -12.32
C ASP A 127 -3.99 11.63 -11.01
N ARG A 128 -2.67 11.85 -11.05
CA ARG A 128 -1.85 12.22 -9.87
C ARG A 128 -2.18 13.60 -9.32
N ASP A 129 -2.78 14.47 -10.13
CA ASP A 129 -3.21 15.81 -9.73
C ASP A 129 -4.58 15.78 -9.06
N LYS A 130 -5.45 14.87 -9.52
CA LYS A 130 -6.85 14.77 -9.07
C LYS A 130 -7.14 13.68 -8.06
N THR A 131 -6.19 12.79 -7.81
CA THR A 131 -6.34 11.73 -6.81
C THR A 131 -5.08 11.56 -5.96
N PRO A 132 -5.22 11.04 -4.72
CA PRO A 132 -4.07 10.83 -3.86
C PRO A 132 -3.20 9.63 -4.30
N SER A 133 -2.18 9.32 -3.51
CA SER A 133 -1.40 8.08 -3.69
C SER A 133 -2.01 6.93 -2.88
N VAL A 134 -1.69 5.68 -3.23
CA VAL A 134 -2.05 4.50 -2.41
C VAL A 134 -1.53 4.63 -0.97
N TYR A 135 -0.36 5.25 -0.78
CA TYR A 135 0.15 5.54 0.57
C TYR A 135 -0.79 6.44 1.39
N THR A 136 -1.40 7.44 0.75
CA THR A 136 -2.37 8.31 1.41
C THR A 136 -3.60 7.54 1.87
N LEU A 137 -4.01 6.51 1.12
CA LEU A 137 -5.11 5.61 1.51
C LEU A 137 -4.75 4.82 2.76
N SER A 138 -3.56 4.22 2.78
CA SER A 138 -3.03 3.52 3.95
C SER A 138 -3.00 4.41 5.20
N VAL A 139 -2.46 5.64 5.10
CA VAL A 139 -2.41 6.59 6.21
C VAL A 139 -3.81 6.99 6.71
N LYS A 140 -4.81 7.02 5.83
CA LYS A 140 -6.20 7.36 6.17
C LYS A 140 -7.08 6.15 6.44
N GLN A 141 -6.49 4.94 6.49
CA GLN A 141 -7.20 3.67 6.67
C GLN A 141 -8.41 3.58 5.72
N ILE A 142 -8.20 3.89 4.44
CA ILE A 142 -9.19 3.73 3.38
C ILE A 142 -8.83 2.47 2.62
N SER A 143 -9.73 1.49 2.67
CA SER A 143 -9.61 0.23 1.95
C SER A 143 -10.06 0.34 0.50
N TRP A 144 -9.57 -0.54 -0.36
CA TRP A 144 -10.02 -0.57 -1.75
C TRP A 144 -11.48 -1.02 -1.89
N SER A 145 -11.96 -1.85 -0.96
CA SER A 145 -13.36 -2.28 -0.90
C SER A 145 -14.31 -1.10 -0.63
N GLU A 146 -13.95 -0.16 0.26
CA GLU A 146 -14.71 1.09 0.46
C GLU A 146 -14.85 1.87 -0.85
N ILE A 147 -13.76 1.98 -1.61
CA ILE A 147 -13.74 2.70 -2.90
C ILE A 147 -14.62 2.00 -3.94
N LYS A 148 -14.52 0.67 -4.06
CA LYS A 148 -15.38 -0.13 -4.95
C LYS A 148 -16.86 0.00 -4.59
N ASN A 149 -17.19 -0.02 -3.30
CA ASN A 149 -18.56 0.15 -2.83
C ASN A 149 -19.11 1.51 -3.20
N GLU A 150 -18.32 2.59 -3.02
CA GLU A 150 -18.71 3.93 -3.44
C GLU A 150 -18.90 4.03 -4.96
N TYR A 151 -17.97 3.47 -5.74
CA TYR A 151 -18.06 3.44 -7.19
C TYR A 151 -19.36 2.76 -7.66
N LYS A 152 -19.66 1.59 -7.11
CA LYS A 152 -20.89 0.85 -7.40
C LYS A 152 -22.14 1.62 -6.97
N ALA A 153 -22.12 2.27 -5.81
CA ALA A 153 -23.25 3.06 -5.34
C ALA A 153 -23.55 4.28 -6.24
N ARG A 154 -22.52 4.85 -6.89
CA ARG A 154 -22.67 6.03 -7.77
C ARG A 154 -22.95 5.69 -9.22
N TYR A 155 -22.39 4.61 -9.74
CA TYR A 155 -22.32 4.33 -11.17
C TYR A 155 -22.74 2.92 -11.58
N GLY A 156 -22.99 2.03 -10.62
CA GLY A 156 -23.39 0.64 -10.84
C GLY A 156 -24.89 0.40 -10.85
#